data_AF-A0A8T0TJQ4-F1
#
_entry.id   AF-A0A8T0TJQ4-F1
#
_cell.length_a   1.000
_cell.length_b   1.000
_cell.length_c   1.000
_cell.angle_alpha   90.00
_cell.angle_beta   90.00
_cell.angle_gamma   90.00
#
_symmetry.space_group_name_H-M   'P 1'
#
loop_
_entity.id
_entity.type
_entity.pdbx_description
1 polymer ?
#
loop_
_entity_poly.entity_id
_entity_poly.type
_entity_poly.pdbx_seq_one_letter_code
_entity_poly.pdbx_strand_id
1 'polypeptide(L)'
;MVATDWSDKDAMGDLAIAGHARALLEWHNTAKFCGACGAKAVPTEAGRRKQCSNESCKKRIYPRVDPVVIMLVIDKENDRALLSRQSRFVPRMWSCLAGFIEPGESLEEAVRRETWEETGIEVGQVIYHSSQPWPVGPNTMPCQLMVGFFAYAKSLEIHVDKQELEDAQWHSREDIKKALTFAEYENAQRTNALKVNQMCKGAEKGQSIAEDFKVGGGEPVPMFVPGPFAIAHHLISAWAFEGAPKAHESCLVVAVRFDMVVVLFIASCNMRSREILARYRRLAEGFDVTGHFYPLFVKF
;
A
#
# COMPACT_ATOMS: atom_id res chain seq x y z
N MET A 1 -4.78 -1.80 -5.02
CA MET A 1 -3.85 -1.61 -3.90
C MET A 1 -4.35 -2.47 -2.74
N VAL A 2 -3.52 -3.39 -2.24
CA VAL A 2 -3.91 -4.36 -1.19
C VAL A 2 -3.16 -4.03 0.08
N ALA A 3 -3.86 -3.94 1.19
CA ALA A 3 -3.29 -4.02 2.53
C ALA A 3 -4.03 -5.12 3.30
N THR A 4 -3.36 -5.73 4.28
CA THR A 4 -3.74 -7.02 4.89
C THR A 4 -4.91 -6.98 5.88
N ASP A 5 -5.58 -5.84 6.07
CA ASP A 5 -6.62 -5.66 7.09
C ASP A 5 -7.67 -4.61 6.69
N TRP A 6 -8.55 -4.87 5.71
CA TRP A 6 -9.59 -3.87 5.36
C TRP A 6 -10.95 -4.49 5.02
N SER A 7 -12.00 -3.72 5.32
CA SER A 7 -13.41 -4.11 5.51
C SER A 7 -14.15 -4.65 4.27
N ASP A 8 -13.64 -4.43 3.06
CA ASP A 8 -14.23 -4.93 1.81
C ASP A 8 -13.23 -5.84 1.06
N LYS A 9 -13.41 -7.15 1.23
CA LYS A 9 -12.50 -8.18 0.70
C LYS A 9 -12.55 -8.29 -0.83
N ASP A 10 -13.71 -8.08 -1.42
CA ASP A 10 -13.90 -8.25 -2.86
C ASP A 10 -13.25 -7.09 -3.62
N ALA A 11 -13.49 -5.86 -3.15
CA ALA A 11 -12.83 -4.68 -3.70
C ALA A 11 -11.29 -4.78 -3.62
N MET A 12 -10.76 -5.33 -2.52
CA MET A 12 -9.31 -5.53 -2.37
C MET A 12 -8.75 -6.60 -3.29
N GLY A 13 -9.50 -7.68 -3.53
CA GLY A 13 -9.13 -8.73 -4.49
C GLY A 13 -8.95 -8.16 -5.90
N ASP A 14 -9.93 -7.38 -6.37
CA ASP A 14 -9.87 -6.74 -7.69
C ASP A 14 -8.71 -5.74 -7.78
N LEU A 15 -8.52 -4.96 -6.72
CA LEU A 15 -7.42 -4.02 -6.58
C LEU A 15 -6.03 -4.69 -6.53
N ALA A 16 -5.95 -5.93 -6.06
CA ALA A 16 -4.74 -6.76 -6.10
C ALA A 16 -4.38 -7.13 -7.52
N ILE A 17 -5.38 -7.67 -8.24
CA ILE A 17 -5.24 -8.17 -9.60
C ILE A 17 -4.91 -7.01 -10.54
N ALA A 18 -5.67 -5.92 -10.46
CA ALA A 18 -5.43 -4.71 -11.24
C ALA A 18 -4.05 -4.11 -10.96
N GLY A 19 -3.64 -4.07 -9.68
CA GLY A 19 -2.33 -3.58 -9.29
C GLY A 19 -1.18 -4.44 -9.84
N HIS A 20 -1.30 -5.76 -9.73
CA HIS A 20 -0.32 -6.70 -10.28
C HIS A 20 -0.22 -6.57 -11.80
N ALA A 21 -1.36 -6.51 -12.50
CA ALA A 21 -1.40 -6.35 -13.94
C ALA A 21 -0.73 -5.04 -14.37
N ARG A 22 -1.04 -3.91 -13.72
CA ARG A 22 -0.42 -2.62 -14.00
C ARG A 22 1.10 -2.68 -13.83
N ALA A 23 1.58 -3.19 -12.69
CA ALA A 23 3.00 -3.32 -12.42
C ALA A 23 3.73 -4.16 -13.46
N LEU A 24 3.13 -5.30 -13.83
CA LEU A 24 3.73 -6.22 -14.80
C LEU A 24 3.78 -5.60 -16.19
N LEU A 25 2.69 -4.96 -16.64
CA LEU A 25 2.61 -4.28 -17.93
C LEU A 25 3.62 -3.13 -18.03
N GLU A 26 3.74 -2.31 -16.98
CA GLU A 26 4.70 -1.21 -16.96
C GLU A 26 6.15 -1.70 -16.96
N TRP A 27 6.45 -2.76 -16.21
CA TRP A 27 7.76 -3.40 -16.28
C TRP A 27 8.04 -3.98 -17.68
N HIS A 28 7.02 -4.54 -18.34
CA HIS A 28 7.17 -5.02 -19.72
C HIS A 28 7.53 -3.88 -20.68
N ASN A 29 6.90 -2.71 -20.50
CA ASN A 29 7.14 -1.51 -21.30
C ASN A 29 8.53 -0.93 -21.09
N THR A 30 9.05 -0.93 -19.87
CA THR A 30 10.34 -0.30 -19.55
C THR A 30 11.53 -1.23 -19.75
N ALA A 31 11.43 -2.51 -19.39
CA ALA A 31 12.54 -3.47 -19.44
C ALA A 31 12.72 -4.16 -20.80
N LYS A 32 12.84 -3.41 -21.91
CA LYS A 32 12.90 -3.97 -23.28
C LYS A 32 14.23 -4.65 -23.63
N PHE A 33 15.31 -4.26 -22.96
CA PHE A 33 16.67 -4.71 -23.22
C PHE A 33 17.36 -5.21 -21.95
N CYS A 34 18.39 -6.04 -22.12
CA CYS A 34 19.19 -6.56 -21.04
C CYS A 34 20.16 -5.49 -20.53
N GLY A 35 20.04 -5.11 -19.26
CA GLY A 35 20.95 -4.14 -18.63
C GLY A 35 22.41 -4.61 -18.49
N ALA A 36 22.75 -5.85 -18.84
CA ALA A 36 24.12 -6.35 -18.82
C ALA A 36 24.84 -6.30 -20.18
N CYS A 37 24.12 -6.52 -21.29
CA CYS A 37 24.73 -6.61 -22.63
C CYS A 37 23.98 -5.86 -23.73
N GLY A 38 22.88 -5.18 -23.43
CA GLY A 38 22.09 -4.42 -24.40
C GLY A 38 21.19 -5.26 -25.33
N ALA A 39 21.34 -6.59 -25.37
CA ALA A 39 20.50 -7.46 -26.21
C ALA A 39 19.02 -7.47 -25.76
N LYS A 40 18.10 -7.85 -26.66
CA LYS A 40 16.66 -7.87 -26.39
C LYS A 40 16.31 -8.77 -25.20
N ALA A 41 15.39 -8.31 -24.36
CA ALA A 41 14.82 -9.08 -23.26
C ALA A 41 13.49 -9.71 -23.71
N VAL A 42 13.42 -11.04 -23.75
CA VAL A 42 12.28 -11.80 -24.27
C VAL A 42 11.42 -12.32 -23.10
N PRO A 43 10.11 -12.05 -23.05
CA PRO A 43 9.22 -12.59 -22.02
C PRO A 43 9.21 -14.13 -22.00
N THR A 44 9.18 -14.69 -20.80
CA THR A 44 9.11 -16.13 -20.49
C THR A 44 8.18 -16.34 -19.29
N GLU A 45 7.80 -17.59 -18.99
CA GLU A 45 6.98 -17.93 -17.79
C GLU A 45 5.69 -17.10 -17.69
N ALA A 46 4.90 -17.09 -18.78
CA ALA A 46 3.67 -16.29 -18.87
C ALA A 46 3.87 -14.79 -18.59
N GLY A 47 5.07 -14.27 -18.87
CA GLY A 47 5.39 -12.86 -18.67
C GLY A 47 5.88 -12.50 -17.28
N ARG A 48 6.07 -13.46 -16.35
CA ARG A 48 6.59 -13.19 -14.99
C ARG A 48 8.10 -12.91 -14.97
N ARG A 49 8.80 -13.25 -16.05
CA ARG A 49 10.24 -13.08 -16.19
C ARG A 49 10.61 -12.78 -17.63
N LYS A 50 11.72 -12.07 -17.85
CA LYS A 50 12.36 -11.94 -19.16
C LYS A 50 13.70 -12.66 -19.19
N GLN A 51 14.04 -13.19 -20.36
CA GLN A 51 15.28 -13.88 -20.66
C GLN A 51 16.05 -13.09 -21.72
N CYS A 52 17.33 -12.81 -21.49
CA CYS A 52 18.17 -12.16 -22.50
C CYS A 52 18.29 -13.07 -23.74
N SER A 53 18.09 -12.49 -24.94
CA SER A 53 18.17 -13.20 -26.22
C SER A 53 19.59 -13.51 -26.68
N ASN A 54 20.61 -12.95 -26.03
CA ASN A 54 21.99 -13.28 -26.33
C ASN A 54 22.38 -14.60 -25.67
N GLU A 55 22.71 -15.60 -26.49
CA GLU A 55 23.07 -16.96 -26.06
C GLU A 55 24.30 -17.00 -25.14
N SER A 56 25.24 -16.05 -25.26
CA SER A 56 26.39 -15.98 -24.35
C SER A 56 26.08 -15.29 -23.02
N CYS A 57 25.03 -14.46 -22.97
CA CYS A 57 24.65 -13.74 -21.74
C CYS A 57 23.65 -14.51 -20.90
N LYS A 58 22.52 -14.94 -21.51
CA LYS A 58 21.43 -15.69 -20.84
C LYS A 58 20.99 -15.14 -19.47
N LYS A 59 21.14 -13.83 -19.23
CA LYS A 59 20.70 -13.20 -17.98
C LYS A 59 19.18 -13.28 -17.84
N ARG A 60 18.74 -13.69 -16.64
CA ARG A 60 17.35 -13.65 -16.20
C ARG A 60 17.04 -12.26 -15.62
N ILE A 61 15.88 -11.72 -15.96
CA ILE A 61 15.44 -10.37 -15.58
C ILE A 61 14.05 -10.49 -14.95
N TYR A 62 13.92 -9.98 -13.73
CA TYR A 62 12.70 -10.02 -12.95
C TYR A 62 12.06 -8.62 -12.84
N PRO A 63 10.74 -8.53 -12.56
CA PRO A 63 10.09 -7.26 -12.25
C PRO A 63 10.77 -6.55 -11.08
N ARG A 64 10.98 -5.24 -11.24
CA ARG A 64 11.52 -4.37 -10.20
C ARG A 64 10.42 -4.01 -9.20
N VAL A 65 10.74 -4.03 -7.91
CA VAL A 65 9.90 -3.52 -6.82
C VAL A 65 10.76 -2.61 -5.99
N ASP A 66 10.37 -1.34 -5.86
CA ASP A 66 11.13 -0.31 -5.15
C ASP A 66 10.57 -0.14 -3.73
N PRO A 67 11.33 -0.46 -2.67
CA PRO A 67 10.84 -0.31 -1.31
C PRO A 67 10.79 1.18 -0.92
N VAL A 68 9.69 1.56 -0.28
CA VAL A 68 9.44 2.92 0.22
C VAL A 68 8.96 2.79 1.65
N VAL A 69 9.64 3.42 2.59
CA VAL A 69 9.14 3.52 3.96
C VAL A 69 8.11 4.63 4.02
N ILE A 70 7.04 4.43 4.79
CA ILE A 70 6.03 5.44 5.10
C ILE A 70 5.74 5.38 6.59
N MET A 71 5.83 6.52 7.26
CA MET A 71 5.84 6.56 8.72
C MET A 71 4.93 7.65 9.28
N LEU A 72 4.13 7.27 10.27
CA LEU A 72 3.50 8.22 11.17
C LEU A 72 4.43 8.46 12.36
N VAL A 73 4.95 9.68 12.46
CA VAL A 73 5.82 10.08 13.58
C VAL A 73 4.93 10.57 14.72
N ILE A 74 5.09 9.98 15.90
CA ILE A 74 4.23 10.17 17.07
C ILE A 74 5.02 10.84 18.18
N ASP A 75 4.47 11.94 18.68
CA ASP A 75 4.84 12.54 19.95
C ASP A 75 3.90 12.00 21.02
N LYS A 76 4.41 11.03 21.78
CA LYS A 76 3.65 10.30 22.83
C LYS A 76 3.25 11.22 23.98
N GLU A 77 4.08 12.20 24.33
CA GLU A 77 3.88 13.02 25.53
C GLU A 77 2.77 14.05 25.31
N ASN A 78 2.67 14.59 24.09
CA ASN A 78 1.69 15.62 23.76
C ASN A 78 0.47 15.09 22.96
N ASP A 79 0.34 13.77 22.85
CA ASP A 79 -0.73 13.05 22.13
C ASP A 79 -1.03 13.61 20.72
N ARG A 80 0.04 13.75 19.92
CA ARG A 80 0.00 14.34 18.58
C ARG A 80 0.88 13.57 17.61
N ALA A 81 0.59 13.72 16.32
CA ALA A 81 1.36 13.10 15.26
C ALA A 81 1.80 14.14 14.22
N LEU A 82 2.99 13.93 13.65
CA LEU A 82 3.54 14.76 12.59
C LEU A 82 2.90 14.36 11.27
N LEU A 83 2.34 15.34 10.56
CA LEU A 83 1.91 15.18 9.19
C LEU A 83 2.59 16.25 8.33
N SER A 84 2.83 15.91 7.06
CA SER A 84 3.40 16.81 6.08
C SER A 84 2.50 17.03 4.87
N ARG A 85 2.82 18.07 4.12
CA ARG A 85 2.19 18.42 2.86
C ARG A 85 3.25 18.72 1.81
N GLN A 86 3.03 18.23 0.60
CA GLN A 86 3.84 18.52 -0.58
C GLN A 86 3.09 19.46 -1.51
N SER A 87 3.80 20.33 -2.22
CA SER A 87 3.21 21.33 -3.13
C SER A 87 2.43 20.71 -4.30
N ARG A 88 2.77 19.48 -4.67
CA ARG A 88 2.07 18.69 -5.69
C ARG A 88 0.73 18.11 -5.23
N PHE A 89 0.46 18.09 -3.92
CA PHE A 89 -0.76 17.52 -3.37
C PHE A 89 -1.94 18.48 -3.52
N VAL A 90 -3.16 17.93 -3.48
CA VAL A 90 -4.36 18.75 -3.42
C VAL A 90 -4.24 19.70 -2.22
N PRO A 91 -4.51 21.01 -2.38
CA PRO A 91 -4.34 21.98 -1.30
C PRO A 91 -5.08 21.54 -0.04
N ARG A 92 -4.39 21.53 1.12
CA ARG A 92 -4.86 21.05 2.43
C ARG A 92 -4.77 19.53 2.69
N MET A 93 -4.14 18.75 1.80
CA MET A 93 -3.84 17.33 2.08
C MET A 93 -2.66 17.21 3.03
N TRP A 94 -2.86 16.51 4.14
CA TRP A 94 -1.82 16.18 5.11
C TRP A 94 -1.63 14.66 5.16
N SER A 95 -0.40 14.19 5.09
CA SER A 95 -0.07 12.76 5.01
C SER A 95 1.14 12.43 5.90
N CYS A 96 1.37 11.13 6.10
CA CYS A 96 2.62 10.61 6.64
C CYS A 96 3.82 11.00 5.76
N LEU A 97 5.00 11.08 6.37
CA LEU A 97 6.28 11.16 5.67
C LEU A 97 6.56 9.85 4.94
N ALA A 98 7.25 9.90 3.80
CA ALA A 98 7.61 8.69 3.06
C ALA A 98 8.79 8.92 2.11
N GLY A 99 9.67 7.93 2.04
CA GLY A 99 10.84 7.99 1.16
C GLY A 99 11.44 6.64 0.81
N PHE A 100 12.34 6.65 -0.16
CA PHE A 100 12.94 5.43 -0.69
C PHE A 100 14.00 4.90 0.27
N ILE A 101 14.12 3.58 0.32
CA ILE A 101 15.28 2.95 0.97
C ILE A 101 16.54 3.16 0.13
N GLU A 102 17.67 3.42 0.79
CA GLU A 102 18.97 3.45 0.13
C GLU A 102 19.69 2.08 0.15
N PRO A 103 20.57 1.81 -0.83
CA PRO A 103 21.35 0.57 -0.83
C PRO A 103 22.22 0.42 0.42
N GLY A 104 22.00 -0.67 1.16
CA GLY A 104 22.76 -0.97 2.39
C GLY A 104 22.10 -0.46 3.67
N GLU A 105 20.96 0.21 3.56
CA GLU A 105 20.17 0.72 4.68
C GLU A 105 19.14 -0.31 5.17
N SER A 106 18.85 -0.33 6.48
CA SER A 106 17.69 -1.04 7.04
C SER A 106 16.40 -0.22 6.87
N LEU A 107 15.22 -0.85 6.97
CA LEU A 107 13.96 -0.10 6.91
C LEU A 107 13.83 0.91 8.04
N GLU A 108 14.31 0.56 9.23
CA GLU A 108 14.30 1.44 10.40
C GLU A 108 15.32 2.58 10.29
N GLU A 109 16.45 2.35 9.61
CA GLU A 109 17.41 3.42 9.28
C GLU A 109 16.80 4.40 8.29
N ALA A 110 16.15 3.90 7.23
CA ALA A 110 15.44 4.73 6.24
C ALA A 110 14.36 5.59 6.90
N VAL A 111 13.56 5.02 7.81
CA VAL A 111 12.55 5.80 8.57
C VAL A 111 13.21 6.93 9.36
N ARG A 112 14.37 6.71 9.97
CA ARG A 112 15.08 7.73 10.74
C ARG A 112 15.67 8.81 9.83
N ARG A 113 16.36 8.41 8.77
CA ARG A 113 16.97 9.32 7.80
C ARG A 113 15.94 10.22 7.16
N GLU A 114 14.90 9.64 6.55
CA GLU A 114 13.86 10.38 5.85
C GLU A 114 13.10 11.33 6.79
N THR A 115 12.81 10.91 8.03
CA THR A 115 12.18 11.81 9.01
C THR A 115 13.07 13.00 9.34
N TRP A 116 14.37 12.76 9.52
CA TRP A 116 15.33 13.81 9.84
C TRP A 116 15.59 14.75 8.65
N GLU A 117 15.74 14.22 7.43
CA GLU A 117 15.96 14.99 6.21
C GLU A 117 14.77 15.92 5.92
N GLU A 118 13.54 15.42 5.95
CA GLU A 118 12.36 16.20 5.58
C GLU A 118 11.93 17.21 6.67
N THR A 119 12.17 16.89 7.95
CA THR A 119 11.56 17.64 9.08
C THR A 119 12.50 18.00 10.22
N GLY A 120 13.74 17.53 10.22
CA GLY A 120 14.69 17.72 11.32
C GLY A 120 14.36 16.94 12.60
N ILE A 121 13.30 16.13 12.61
CA ILE A 121 12.86 15.37 13.78
C ILE A 121 13.69 14.10 13.93
N GLU A 122 14.28 13.92 15.12
CA GLU A 122 14.95 12.69 15.49
C GLU A 122 13.91 11.68 16.00
N VAL A 123 13.98 10.44 15.53
CA VAL A 123 13.09 9.36 15.98
C VAL A 123 13.85 8.21 16.62
N GLY A 124 13.30 7.67 17.70
CA GLY A 124 13.84 6.58 18.47
C GLY A 124 13.35 5.22 17.99
N GLN A 125 12.31 4.73 18.66
CA GLN A 125 11.70 3.44 18.35
C GLN A 125 10.93 3.53 17.03
N VAL A 126 11.12 2.52 16.18
CA VAL A 126 10.42 2.34 14.89
C VAL A 126 9.74 0.98 14.93
N ILE A 127 8.43 0.95 14.70
CA ILE A 127 7.58 -0.26 14.79
C ILE A 127 6.90 -0.48 13.45
N TYR A 128 7.11 -1.64 12.85
CA TYR A 128 6.40 -2.05 11.65
C TYR A 128 4.90 -2.19 11.92
N HIS A 129 4.08 -1.66 11.01
CA HIS A 129 2.62 -1.76 11.05
C HIS A 129 2.10 -2.70 9.97
N SER A 130 2.29 -2.34 8.69
CA SER A 130 1.75 -3.09 7.55
C SER A 130 2.51 -2.76 6.27
N SER A 131 2.16 -3.41 5.16
CA SER A 131 2.72 -3.09 3.84
C SER A 131 1.62 -2.99 2.79
N GLN A 132 1.89 -2.24 1.72
CA GLN A 132 0.96 -2.06 0.61
C GLN A 132 1.73 -1.95 -0.72
N PRO A 133 1.47 -2.86 -1.69
CA PRO A 133 1.94 -2.66 -3.06
C PRO A 133 1.27 -1.44 -3.69
N TRP A 134 2.10 -0.56 -4.25
CA TRP A 134 1.72 0.73 -4.79
C TRP A 134 2.18 0.87 -6.25
N PRO A 135 1.46 0.24 -7.19
CA PRO A 135 1.79 0.24 -8.61
C PRO A 135 1.22 1.48 -9.30
N VAL A 136 1.23 2.64 -8.63
CA VAL A 136 0.67 3.89 -9.16
C VAL A 136 1.70 5.00 -9.34
N GLY A 137 2.99 4.66 -9.25
CA GLY A 137 4.10 5.58 -9.49
C GLY A 137 4.14 6.13 -10.93
N PRO A 138 5.07 7.05 -11.21
CA PRO A 138 5.33 7.55 -12.57
C PRO A 138 5.52 6.39 -13.55
N ASN A 139 5.25 6.59 -14.84
CA ASN A 139 5.39 5.58 -15.91
C ASN A 139 6.82 5.02 -16.10
N THR A 140 7.76 5.32 -15.21
CA THR A 140 9.12 4.79 -15.16
C THR A 140 9.35 3.87 -13.96
N MET A 141 8.38 3.75 -13.06
CA MET A 141 8.48 3.03 -11.80
C MET A 141 7.36 1.97 -11.72
N PRO A 142 7.65 0.70 -12.06
CA PRO A 142 6.60 -0.29 -12.27
C PRO A 142 5.81 -0.61 -11.00
N CYS A 143 6.47 -0.70 -9.85
CA CYS A 143 5.79 -0.96 -8.58
C CYS A 143 6.63 -0.47 -7.40
N GLN A 144 6.04 0.31 -6.50
CA GLN A 144 6.59 0.60 -5.19
C GLN A 144 6.01 -0.39 -4.17
N LEU A 145 6.81 -0.76 -3.17
CA LEU A 145 6.33 -1.47 -1.99
C LEU A 145 6.36 -0.50 -0.81
N MET A 146 5.19 0.03 -0.44
CA MET A 146 5.06 0.88 0.74
C MET A 146 5.14 0.01 1.99
N VAL A 147 6.04 0.35 2.90
CA VAL A 147 6.23 -0.34 4.17
C VAL A 147 5.93 0.66 5.28
N GLY A 148 4.82 0.42 5.99
CA GLY A 148 4.25 1.31 6.97
C GLY A 148 4.85 1.13 8.36
N PHE A 149 5.19 2.24 9.01
CA PHE A 149 5.77 2.28 10.35
C PHE A 149 5.11 3.30 11.27
N PHE A 150 5.12 2.99 12.56
CA PHE A 150 5.03 3.99 13.62
C PHE A 150 6.43 4.34 14.09
N ALA A 151 6.76 5.63 14.12
CA ALA A 151 8.02 6.13 14.63
C ALA A 151 7.77 7.05 15.82
N TYR A 152 8.60 6.98 16.85
CA TYR A 152 8.42 7.79 18.07
C TYR A 152 9.46 8.89 18.16
N ALA A 153 9.00 10.13 18.21
CA ALA A 153 9.84 11.32 18.23
C ALA A 153 10.68 11.42 19.52
N LYS A 154 11.91 11.89 19.37
CA LYS A 154 12.85 12.26 20.43
C LYS A 154 13.08 13.76 20.51
N SER A 155 12.96 14.46 19.38
CA SER A 155 12.95 15.91 19.29
C SER A 155 11.59 16.39 18.76
N LEU A 156 11.26 17.66 19.00
CA LEU A 156 9.94 18.23 18.67
C LEU A 156 10.02 19.48 17.79
N GLU A 157 11.21 20.06 17.61
CA GLU A 157 11.42 21.26 16.80
C GLU A 157 11.51 20.90 15.32
N ILE A 158 10.53 21.37 14.56
CA ILE A 158 10.40 21.05 13.13
C ILE A 158 11.24 22.03 12.30
N HIS A 159 12.11 21.48 11.47
CA HIS A 159 12.87 22.19 10.44
C HIS A 159 12.53 21.57 9.09
N VAL A 160 11.59 22.17 8.36
CA VAL A 160 11.09 21.62 7.09
C VAL A 160 12.08 21.87 5.97
N ASP A 161 12.49 20.81 5.25
CA ASP A 161 13.14 20.99 3.95
C ASP A 161 12.13 21.47 2.91
N LYS A 162 12.24 22.74 2.54
CA LYS A 162 11.35 23.39 1.57
C LYS A 162 11.60 22.96 0.12
N GLN A 163 12.64 22.19 -0.16
CA GLN A 163 12.84 21.59 -1.48
C GLN A 163 11.87 20.43 -1.73
N GLU A 164 11.54 19.66 -0.68
CA GLU A 164 10.70 18.47 -0.79
C GLU A 164 9.29 18.69 -0.25
N LEU A 165 9.18 19.36 0.90
CA LEU A 165 7.92 19.59 1.60
C LEU A 165 7.50 21.05 1.53
N GLU A 166 6.20 21.27 1.33
CA GLU A 166 5.64 22.61 1.49
C GLU A 166 5.50 22.95 2.97
N ASP A 167 5.07 22.00 3.80
CA ASP A 167 4.91 22.19 5.24
C ASP A 167 4.91 20.87 6.02
N ALA A 168 5.22 20.94 7.32
CA ALA A 168 5.08 19.83 8.26
C ALA A 168 4.66 20.37 9.64
N GLN A 169 3.67 19.74 10.25
CA GLN A 169 3.07 20.22 11.50
C GLN A 169 2.68 19.06 12.43
N TRP A 170 2.75 19.33 13.73
CA TRP A 170 2.18 18.47 14.74
C TRP A 170 0.66 18.67 14.80
N HIS A 171 -0.11 17.60 14.61
CA HIS A 171 -1.56 17.61 14.72
C HIS A 171 -2.01 16.79 15.92
N SER A 172 -2.91 17.35 16.73
CA SER A 172 -3.49 16.63 17.87
C SER A 172 -4.27 15.40 17.39
N ARG A 173 -4.35 14.38 18.25
CA ARG A 173 -5.18 13.21 17.98
C ARG A 173 -6.65 13.59 17.71
N GLU A 174 -7.16 14.60 18.42
CA GLU A 174 -8.54 15.07 18.25
C GLU A 174 -8.78 15.67 16.86
N ASP A 175 -7.86 16.50 16.38
CA ASP A 175 -7.97 17.11 15.05
C ASP A 175 -7.88 16.05 13.94
N ILE A 176 -6.99 15.06 14.12
CA ILE A 176 -6.89 13.91 13.21
C ILE A 176 -8.19 13.10 13.20
N LYS A 177 -8.80 12.84 14.37
CA LYS A 177 -10.12 12.15 14.43
C LYS A 177 -11.19 12.93 13.69
N LYS A 178 -11.28 14.26 13.88
CA LYS A 178 -12.22 15.13 13.17
C LYS A 178 -12.04 15.03 11.65
N ALA A 179 -10.79 15.04 11.19
CA ALA A 179 -10.43 14.91 9.78
C ALA A 179 -10.83 13.55 9.19
N LEU A 180 -10.73 12.46 9.96
CA LEU A 180 -11.12 11.10 9.54
C LEU A 180 -12.65 10.91 9.47
N THR A 181 -13.41 11.58 10.35
CA THR A 181 -14.89 11.46 10.41
C THR A 181 -15.63 12.42 9.49
N PHE A 182 -14.91 13.18 8.66
CA PHE A 182 -15.49 14.30 7.95
C PHE A 182 -16.41 13.84 6.80
N ALA A 183 -17.70 14.16 6.86
CA ALA A 183 -18.71 13.64 5.93
C ALA A 183 -18.47 14.02 4.45
N GLU A 184 -17.85 15.17 4.17
CA GLU A 184 -17.54 15.55 2.78
C GLU A 184 -16.42 14.70 2.18
N TYR A 185 -15.56 14.13 3.03
CA TYR A 185 -14.55 13.18 2.58
C TYR A 185 -15.19 11.89 2.05
N GLU A 186 -16.21 11.36 2.74
CA GLU A 186 -16.99 10.23 2.22
C GLU A 186 -17.68 10.57 0.88
N ASN A 187 -18.21 11.79 0.76
CA ASN A 187 -18.84 12.26 -0.47
C ASN A 187 -17.83 12.39 -1.62
N ALA A 188 -16.62 12.90 -1.36
CA ALA A 188 -15.56 12.97 -2.35
C ALA A 188 -15.11 11.57 -2.81
N GLN A 189 -14.99 10.61 -1.89
CA GLN A 189 -14.64 9.22 -2.23
C GLN A 189 -15.73 8.56 -3.09
N ARG A 190 -17.02 8.72 -2.73
CA ARG A 190 -18.14 8.21 -3.53
C ARG A 190 -18.16 8.81 -4.93
N THR A 191 -17.91 10.11 -5.04
CA THR A 191 -17.87 10.83 -6.32
C THR A 191 -16.75 10.29 -7.21
N ASN A 192 -15.55 10.07 -6.67
CA ASN A 192 -14.44 9.48 -7.39
C ASN A 192 -14.72 8.04 -7.84
N ALA A 193 -15.32 7.22 -6.99
CA ALA A 193 -15.71 5.86 -7.34
C ALA A 193 -16.74 5.83 -8.49
N LEU A 194 -17.70 6.75 -8.50
CA LEU A 194 -18.66 6.90 -9.60
C LEU A 194 -17.98 7.29 -10.91
N LYS A 195 -17.04 8.25 -10.88
CA LYS A 195 -16.25 8.66 -12.06
C LYS A 195 -15.43 7.49 -12.61
N VAL A 196 -14.74 6.72 -11.76
CA VAL A 196 -13.99 5.53 -12.18
C VAL A 196 -14.91 4.50 -12.83
N ASN A 197 -16.08 4.23 -12.24
CA ASN A 197 -17.06 3.32 -12.84
C ASN A 197 -17.56 3.80 -14.21
N GLN A 198 -17.72 5.11 -14.41
CA GLN A 198 -18.07 5.69 -15.71
C GLN A 198 -16.93 5.53 -16.74
N MET A 199 -15.68 5.74 -16.32
CA MET A 199 -14.50 5.50 -17.16
C MET A 199 -14.38 4.04 -17.60
N CYS A 200 -14.56 3.10 -16.67
CA CYS A 200 -14.55 1.66 -16.96
C CYS A 200 -15.68 1.24 -17.92
N LYS A 201 -16.78 1.99 -17.96
CA LYS A 201 -17.92 1.78 -18.88
C LYS A 201 -17.75 2.46 -20.25
N GLY A 202 -16.62 3.13 -20.50
CA GLY A 202 -16.29 3.70 -21.81
C GLY A 202 -16.95 5.04 -22.14
N ALA A 203 -17.36 5.83 -21.14
CA ALA A 203 -17.82 7.20 -21.36
C ALA A 203 -16.62 8.19 -21.38
N GLU A 204 -16.32 8.82 -22.52
CA GLU A 204 -15.40 9.99 -22.63
C GLU A 204 -16.09 11.26 -22.08
N LYS A 205 -15.46 12.35 -21.58
CA LYS A 205 -14.07 12.84 -21.49
C LYS A 205 -14.02 13.94 -20.40
N GLY A 206 -12.94 13.98 -19.62
CA GLY A 206 -12.29 15.21 -19.11
C GLY A 206 -12.99 16.09 -18.08
N GLN A 207 -12.56 15.99 -16.82
CA GLN A 207 -12.35 17.17 -15.96
C GLN A 207 -11.24 16.87 -14.92
N SER A 208 -10.44 17.88 -14.62
CA SER A 208 -9.26 17.82 -13.75
C SER A 208 -9.61 17.43 -12.31
N ILE A 209 -8.82 16.54 -11.71
CA ILE A 209 -8.91 16.09 -10.30
C ILE A 209 -8.81 17.28 -9.32
N ALA A 210 -8.26 18.41 -9.75
CA ALA A 210 -8.05 19.60 -8.91
C ALA A 210 -9.31 20.47 -8.71
N GLU A 211 -10.31 20.37 -9.59
CA GLU A 211 -11.45 21.31 -9.59
C GLU A 211 -12.61 20.89 -8.66
N ASP A 212 -12.70 19.61 -8.26
CA ASP A 212 -13.79 19.10 -7.42
C ASP A 212 -13.65 19.45 -5.92
N PHE A 213 -12.49 19.92 -5.46
CA PHE A 213 -12.29 20.35 -4.07
C PHE A 213 -12.74 21.81 -3.81
N LYS A 214 -13.47 22.40 -4.77
CA LYS A 214 -14.05 23.74 -4.65
C LYS A 214 -15.58 23.73 -4.78
N VAL A 215 -16.34 23.14 -3.86
CA VAL A 215 -17.75 23.55 -3.71
C VAL A 215 -18.26 23.34 -2.28
N GLY A 216 -18.83 24.40 -1.69
CA GLY A 216 -19.96 24.28 -0.76
C GLY A 216 -19.85 25.02 0.57
N GLY A 217 -20.11 26.33 0.58
CA GLY A 217 -20.80 27.13 1.63
C GLY A 217 -20.64 26.88 3.15
N GLY A 218 -19.69 26.07 3.62
CA GLY A 218 -19.36 25.83 5.02
C GLY A 218 -17.92 26.26 5.31
N GLU A 219 -17.58 26.41 6.60
CA GLU A 219 -16.21 26.69 7.02
C GLU A 219 -15.25 25.67 6.40
N PRO A 220 -14.18 26.11 5.71
CA PRO A 220 -13.28 25.19 5.04
C PRO A 220 -12.62 24.27 6.06
N VAL A 221 -12.72 22.97 5.82
CA VAL A 221 -12.05 21.94 6.64
C VAL A 221 -10.57 22.27 6.73
N PRO A 222 -9.99 22.39 7.94
CA PRO A 222 -8.61 22.81 8.09
C PRO A 222 -7.61 21.78 7.53
N MET A 223 -7.99 20.50 7.47
CA MET A 223 -7.14 19.41 7.00
C MET A 223 -7.95 18.24 6.42
N PHE A 224 -7.38 17.54 5.44
CA PHE A 224 -7.82 16.20 5.05
C PHE A 224 -6.64 15.26 4.91
N VAL A 225 -6.89 13.96 5.09
CA VAL A 225 -5.90 12.89 4.99
C VAL A 225 -6.16 12.01 3.75
N PRO A 226 -5.19 11.19 3.30
CA PRO A 226 -5.39 10.29 2.15
C PRO A 226 -6.60 9.38 2.28
N GLY A 227 -7.10 8.90 1.13
CA GLY A 227 -8.25 7.97 0.97
C GLY A 227 -8.21 6.73 1.87
N PRO A 228 -9.36 6.09 2.18
CA PRO A 228 -9.43 4.93 3.08
C PRO A 228 -8.79 3.65 2.52
N PHE A 229 -8.22 3.70 1.32
CA PHE A 229 -7.45 2.61 0.71
C PHE A 229 -5.94 2.88 0.70
N ALA A 230 -5.49 4.04 1.20
CA ALA A 230 -4.09 4.40 1.27
C ALA A 230 -3.48 3.94 2.60
N ILE A 231 -2.28 3.36 2.56
CA ILE A 231 -1.54 2.97 3.77
C ILE A 231 -1.32 4.14 4.75
N ALA A 232 -1.19 5.37 4.25
CA ALA A 232 -1.13 6.57 5.09
C ALA A 232 -2.41 6.72 5.95
N HIS A 233 -3.59 6.58 5.34
CA HIS A 233 -4.87 6.61 6.07
C HIS A 233 -4.90 5.54 7.15
N HIS A 234 -4.42 4.34 6.82
CA HIS A 234 -4.42 3.21 7.73
C HIS A 234 -3.50 3.41 8.94
N LEU A 235 -2.31 3.97 8.73
CA LEU A 235 -1.42 4.36 9.84
C LEU A 235 -2.09 5.42 10.72
N ILE A 236 -2.62 6.48 10.09
CA ILE A 236 -3.26 7.60 10.77
C ILE A 236 -4.47 7.13 11.57
N SER A 237 -5.35 6.31 10.98
CA SER A 237 -6.57 5.81 11.63
C SER A 237 -6.28 4.78 12.72
N ALA A 238 -5.34 3.86 12.49
CA ALA A 238 -4.92 2.87 13.49
C ALA A 238 -4.33 3.54 14.73
N TRP A 239 -3.50 4.57 14.55
CA TRP A 239 -3.05 5.39 15.66
C TRP A 239 -4.22 6.14 16.29
N ALA A 240 -4.97 6.95 15.52
CA ALA A 240 -5.99 7.84 16.06
C ALA A 240 -7.05 7.11 16.90
N PHE A 241 -7.48 5.92 16.47
CA PHE A 241 -8.48 5.08 17.13
C PHE A 241 -7.91 3.91 17.93
N GLU A 242 -6.62 3.93 18.25
CA GLU A 242 -5.98 2.92 19.11
C GLU A 242 -6.79 2.73 20.41
N GLY A 243 -7.12 1.48 20.74
CA GLY A 243 -7.96 1.12 21.90
C GLY A 243 -9.48 1.08 21.65
N ALA A 244 -9.97 1.44 20.46
CA ALA A 244 -11.38 1.24 20.09
C ALA A 244 -11.67 -0.26 19.81
N PRO A 245 -12.91 -0.75 20.04
CA PRO A 245 -13.27 -2.13 19.72
C PRO A 245 -13.08 -2.41 18.23
N LYS A 246 -12.18 -3.34 17.89
CA LYS A 246 -12.01 -3.82 16.51
C LYS A 246 -13.31 -4.51 16.06
N ALA A 247 -13.90 -4.05 14.96
CA ALA A 247 -14.95 -4.81 14.27
C ALA A 247 -14.33 -6.10 13.70
N HIS A 248 -14.90 -7.26 14.06
CA HIS A 248 -14.50 -8.63 13.73
C HIS A 248 -13.51 -8.82 12.56
N GLU A 249 -12.26 -9.19 12.88
CA GLU A 249 -11.30 -9.74 11.91
C GLU A 249 -11.84 -11.07 11.35
N SER A 250 -12.02 -11.16 10.05
CA SER A 250 -12.40 -12.42 9.38
C SER A 250 -11.22 -12.96 8.56
N CYS A 251 -10.79 -14.17 8.89
CA CYS A 251 -9.71 -14.91 8.21
C CYS A 251 -10.06 -15.20 6.73
N LEU A 252 -9.10 -15.06 5.80
CA LEU A 252 -9.26 -15.41 4.39
C LEU A 252 -8.50 -16.71 4.07
N VAL A 253 -9.16 -17.63 3.38
CA VAL A 253 -8.54 -18.79 2.73
C VAL A 253 -8.53 -18.50 1.23
N VAL A 254 -7.36 -18.40 0.62
CA VAL A 254 -7.23 -18.14 -0.82
C VAL A 254 -6.97 -19.47 -1.53
N ALA A 255 -7.89 -19.85 -2.42
CA ALA A 255 -7.74 -20.99 -3.31
C ALA A 255 -7.51 -20.48 -4.74
N VAL A 256 -6.35 -20.81 -5.34
CA VAL A 256 -6.08 -20.49 -6.75
C VAL A 256 -6.08 -21.80 -7.54
N ARG A 257 -6.92 -21.86 -8.58
CA ARG A 257 -7.03 -23.00 -9.50
C ARG A 257 -6.05 -22.81 -10.65
N PHE A 258 -5.09 -23.71 -10.81
CA PHE A 258 -4.37 -23.93 -12.07
C PHE A 258 -4.79 -25.29 -12.62
N ASP A 259 -4.81 -25.46 -13.94
CA ASP A 259 -5.30 -26.67 -14.63
C ASP A 259 -4.97 -27.99 -13.89
N MET A 260 -6.03 -28.59 -13.30
CA MET A 260 -6.06 -29.80 -12.46
C MET A 260 -5.32 -29.80 -11.10
N VAL A 261 -4.71 -28.70 -10.64
CA VAL A 261 -4.08 -28.62 -9.31
C VAL A 261 -4.58 -27.38 -8.55
N VAL A 262 -5.23 -27.61 -7.40
CA VAL A 262 -5.61 -26.56 -6.46
C VAL A 262 -4.47 -26.40 -5.45
N VAL A 263 -3.82 -25.23 -5.44
CA VAL A 263 -2.85 -24.87 -4.39
C VAL A 263 -3.52 -23.87 -3.46
N LEU A 264 -3.77 -24.29 -2.22
CA LEU A 264 -4.32 -23.43 -1.16
C LEU A 264 -3.19 -22.83 -0.35
N PHE A 265 -3.16 -21.49 -0.23
CA PHE A 265 -2.31 -20.80 0.75
C PHE A 265 -3.15 -20.48 1.99
N ILE A 266 -2.80 -21.08 3.13
CA ILE A 266 -3.39 -20.75 4.42
C ILE A 266 -2.35 -19.95 5.21
N ALA A 267 -2.53 -18.63 5.28
CA ALA A 267 -1.86 -17.81 6.28
C ALA A 267 -2.74 -17.82 7.54
N SER A 268 -2.41 -18.66 8.52
CA SER A 268 -3.15 -18.70 9.79
C SER A 268 -2.39 -17.96 10.87
N CYS A 269 -2.99 -16.88 11.37
CA CYS A 269 -2.79 -16.48 12.75
C CYS A 269 -3.99 -17.04 13.55
N ASN A 270 -3.72 -18.09 14.32
CA ASN A 270 -4.51 -18.53 15.49
C ASN A 270 -5.82 -19.34 15.32
N MET A 271 -5.87 -20.39 14.49
CA MET A 271 -6.93 -21.43 14.56
C MET A 271 -6.39 -22.80 15.00
N ARG A 272 -7.16 -23.54 15.83
CA ARG A 272 -6.84 -24.92 16.22
C ARG A 272 -7.12 -25.88 15.07
N SER A 273 -6.20 -26.81 14.81
CA SER A 273 -6.15 -27.67 13.60
C SER A 273 -7.42 -28.48 13.27
N ARG A 274 -8.30 -28.74 14.25
CA ARG A 274 -9.55 -29.50 14.04
C ARG A 274 -10.64 -28.71 13.31
N GLU A 275 -10.70 -27.40 13.47
CA GLU A 275 -11.70 -26.55 12.79
C GLU A 275 -11.35 -26.34 11.30
N ILE A 276 -10.06 -26.33 10.99
CA ILE A 276 -9.53 -26.27 9.62
C ILE A 276 -9.97 -27.51 8.84
N LEU A 277 -9.84 -28.70 9.43
CA LEU A 277 -10.24 -29.98 8.80
C LEU A 277 -11.76 -30.11 8.61
N ALA A 278 -12.56 -29.57 9.53
CA ALA A 278 -14.02 -29.61 9.42
C ALA A 278 -14.56 -28.67 8.33
N ARG A 279 -13.93 -27.49 8.14
CA ARG A 279 -14.24 -26.60 7.01
C ARG A 279 -13.72 -27.14 5.68
N TYR A 280 -12.58 -27.83 5.69
CA TYR A 280 -12.04 -28.51 4.52
C TYR A 280 -12.96 -29.61 3.99
N ARG A 281 -13.51 -30.48 4.86
CA ARG A 281 -14.47 -31.53 4.45
C ARG A 281 -15.74 -30.98 3.83
N ARG A 282 -16.26 -29.87 4.36
CA ARG A 282 -17.46 -29.20 3.82
C ARG A 282 -17.24 -28.56 2.45
N LEU A 283 -16.01 -28.11 2.14
CA LEU A 283 -15.67 -27.54 0.82
C LEU A 283 -15.32 -28.62 -0.21
N ALA A 284 -15.01 -29.85 0.24
CA ALA A 284 -14.67 -30.99 -0.61
C ALA A 284 -15.86 -31.91 -0.94
N GLU A 285 -17.02 -31.74 -0.28
CA GLU A 285 -18.27 -32.43 -0.63
C GLU A 285 -18.75 -31.96 -2.02
N GLY A 286 -18.33 -32.67 -3.07
CA GLY A 286 -18.64 -32.38 -4.46
C GLY A 286 -17.50 -32.63 -5.47
N PHE A 287 -16.29 -32.95 -5.00
CA PHE A 287 -15.13 -33.20 -5.87
C PHE A 287 -14.61 -34.64 -5.70
N ASP A 288 -14.44 -35.37 -6.81
CA ASP A 288 -13.80 -36.69 -6.82
C ASP A 288 -12.29 -36.50 -6.69
N VAL A 289 -11.74 -36.75 -5.50
CA VAL A 289 -10.32 -36.54 -5.19
C VAL A 289 -9.64 -37.89 -4.98
N THR A 290 -9.29 -38.57 -6.07
CA THR A 290 -8.42 -39.75 -6.07
C THR A 290 -6.94 -39.36 -6.22
N GLY A 291 -6.42 -38.60 -5.25
CA GLY A 291 -5.00 -38.20 -5.24
C GLY A 291 -4.46 -38.03 -3.83
N HIS A 292 -3.31 -38.64 -3.55
CA HIS A 292 -2.63 -38.57 -2.25
C HIS A 292 -2.15 -37.14 -1.95
N PHE A 293 -2.50 -36.64 -0.75
CA PHE A 293 -2.13 -35.33 -0.23
C PHE A 293 -0.83 -35.38 0.58
N TYR A 294 0.12 -34.48 0.28
CA TYR A 294 1.26 -34.18 1.15
C TYR A 294 1.08 -32.77 1.74
N PRO A 295 0.96 -32.62 3.08
CA PRO A 295 0.92 -31.30 3.69
C PRO A 295 2.34 -30.73 3.78
N LEU A 296 2.64 -29.68 3.01
CA LEU A 296 3.83 -28.85 3.25
C LEU A 296 3.52 -27.87 4.39
N PHE A 297 3.97 -28.21 5.60
CA PHE A 297 4.03 -27.26 6.72
C PHE A 297 5.31 -26.43 6.56
N VAL A 298 5.18 -25.18 6.11
CA VAL A 298 6.26 -24.19 6.29
C VAL A 298 6.07 -23.60 7.68
N LYS A 299 6.88 -24.06 8.65
CA LYS A 299 7.03 -23.40 9.95
C LYS A 299 7.85 -22.12 9.74
N PHE A 300 7.28 -20.98 10.12
CA PHE A 300 8.04 -19.89 10.75
C PHE A 300 7.61 -19.84 12.21
#